data_AF-A0A7X8KDM6-F1
#
_entry.id   AF-A0A7X8KDM6-F1
#
_cell.length_a   1.000
_cell.length_b   1.000
_cell.length_c   1.000
_cell.angle_alpha   90.00
_cell.angle_beta   90.00
_cell.angle_gamma   90.00
#
_symmetry.space_group_name_H-M   'P 1'
#
loop_
_entity.id
_entity.type
_entity.pdbx_description
1 polymer ?
#
loop_
_entity_poly.entity_id
_entity_poly.type
_entity_poly.pdbx_seq_one_letter_code
_entity_poly.pdbx_strand_id
1 'polypeptide(L)'
;MKLNFAWKSLLGLICILAIACLIFAYFLPQIYNQLWIWTILFLSAIYSLSFFIFLKTVGKNPKTSSLVFLALTVGKMLLAMIFFFVLVMAFDIKSLSFALFFAISYLSFLILEIIVFIREIKKTYN
;
A
#
# COMPACT_ATOMS: atom_id res chain seq x y z
N MET A 1 -15.33 18.96 -1.48
CA MET A 1 -14.75 18.00 -2.45
C MET A 1 -13.23 18.19 -2.58
N LYS A 2 -12.40 17.32 -1.96
CA LYS A 2 -10.95 17.18 -2.24
C LYS A 2 -10.54 15.69 -2.38
N LEU A 3 -11.50 14.83 -2.74
CA LEU A 3 -11.30 13.39 -2.98
C LEU A 3 -10.21 13.16 -4.06
N ASN A 4 -10.07 14.08 -5.02
CA ASN A 4 -9.15 13.95 -6.14
C ASN A 4 -7.67 13.89 -5.77
N PHE A 5 -7.20 14.57 -4.71
CA PHE A 5 -5.76 14.56 -4.40
C PHE A 5 -5.32 13.20 -3.87
N ALA A 6 -6.10 12.65 -2.93
CA ALA A 6 -5.78 11.40 -2.26
C ALA A 6 -5.78 10.23 -3.27
N TRP A 7 -6.79 10.17 -4.15
CA TRP A 7 -6.85 9.20 -5.24
C TRP A 7 -5.75 9.39 -6.29
N LYS A 8 -5.44 10.63 -6.70
CA LYS A 8 -4.34 10.90 -7.64
C LYS A 8 -2.99 10.48 -7.09
N SER A 9 -2.74 10.73 -5.80
CA SER A 9 -1.49 10.32 -5.15
C SER A 9 -1.35 8.79 -5.12
N LEU A 10 -2.43 8.08 -4.78
CA LEU A 10 -2.44 6.63 -4.72
C LEU A 10 -2.25 6.00 -6.12
N LEU A 11 -2.96 6.50 -7.13
CA LEU A 11 -2.76 6.08 -8.52
C LEU A 11 -1.35 6.39 -9.03
N GLY A 12 -0.81 7.57 -8.70
CA GLY A 12 0.56 7.94 -9.03
C GLY A 12 1.57 6.96 -8.45
N LEU A 13 1.41 6.56 -7.19
CA LEU A 13 2.29 5.59 -6.54
C LEU A 13 2.18 4.20 -7.20
N ILE A 14 0.96 3.74 -7.52
CA ILE A 14 0.76 2.47 -8.25
C ILE A 14 1.46 2.51 -9.61
N CYS A 15 1.31 3.59 -10.37
CA CYS A 15 1.97 3.76 -11.66
C CYS A 15 3.50 3.74 -11.53
N ILE A 16 4.06 4.42 -10.52
CA ILE A 16 5.51 4.44 -10.27
C ILE A 16 6.02 3.02 -9.94
N LEU A 17 5.32 2.29 -9.06
CA LEU A 17 5.70 0.91 -8.73
C LEU A 17 5.58 -0.04 -9.93
N ALA A 18 4.55 0.13 -10.76
CA ALA A 18 4.38 -0.66 -11.98
C ALA A 18 5.50 -0.40 -12.99
N ILE A 19 5.85 0.88 -13.22
CA ILE A 19 6.95 1.26 -14.11
C ILE A 19 8.28 0.74 -13.58
N ALA A 20 8.54 0.86 -12.28
CA ALA A 20 9.75 0.31 -11.66
C ALA A 20 9.83 -1.21 -11.88
N CYS A 21 8.72 -1.94 -11.71
CA CYS A 21 8.67 -3.37 -11.95
C CYS A 21 9.01 -3.74 -13.40
N LEU A 22 8.49 -2.99 -14.38
CA LEU A 22 8.81 -3.18 -15.79
C LEU A 22 10.28 -2.88 -16.13
N ILE A 23 10.85 -1.83 -15.55
CA ILE A 23 12.28 -1.48 -15.70
C ILE A 23 13.15 -2.62 -15.16
N PHE A 24 12.87 -3.12 -13.96
CA PHE A 24 13.61 -4.24 -13.38
C PHE A 24 13.44 -5.53 -14.19
N ALA A 25 12.25 -5.80 -14.72
CA ALA A 25 12.02 -6.95 -15.61
C ALA A 25 12.86 -6.87 -16.89
N TYR A 26 13.05 -5.66 -17.44
CA TYR A 26 13.79 -5.47 -18.69
C TYR A 26 15.31 -5.41 -18.50
N PHE A 27 15.78 -4.68 -17.48
CA PHE A 27 17.22 -4.43 -17.29
C PHE A 27 17.92 -5.44 -16.37
N LEU A 28 17.20 -6.03 -15.40
CA LEU A 28 17.77 -7.00 -14.44
C LEU A 28 16.88 -8.24 -14.31
N PRO A 29 16.72 -9.03 -15.40
CA PRO A 29 15.86 -10.21 -15.41
C PRO A 29 16.31 -11.30 -14.43
N GLN A 30 17.57 -11.29 -14.00
CA GLN A 30 18.11 -12.22 -12.99
C GLN A 30 17.60 -11.94 -11.56
N ILE A 31 17.19 -10.69 -11.27
CA ILE A 31 16.69 -10.27 -9.95
C ILE A 31 15.16 -10.25 -9.95
N TYR A 32 14.57 -10.05 -11.12
CA TYR A 32 13.12 -10.02 -11.30
C TYR A 32 12.47 -11.36 -10.98
N ASN A 33 11.40 -11.31 -10.19
CA ASN A 33 10.57 -12.47 -9.90
C ASN A 33 9.12 -12.14 -10.30
N GLN A 34 8.46 -13.04 -11.02
CA GLN A 34 7.07 -12.90 -11.45
C GLN A 34 6.09 -12.64 -10.29
N LEU A 35 6.45 -13.06 -9.07
CA LEU A 35 5.71 -12.79 -7.83
C LEU A 35 5.67 -11.31 -7.43
N TRP A 36 6.54 -10.46 -7.99
CA TRP A 36 6.54 -9.02 -7.73
C TRP A 36 5.26 -8.35 -8.25
N ILE A 37 4.79 -8.76 -9.44
CA ILE A 37 3.53 -8.27 -10.01
C ILE A 37 2.36 -8.62 -9.10
N TRP A 38 2.31 -9.88 -8.65
CA TRP A 38 1.26 -10.35 -7.74
C TRP A 38 1.28 -9.59 -6.41
N THR A 39 2.47 -9.26 -5.91
CA THR A 39 2.64 -8.46 -4.70
C THR A 39 2.12 -7.04 -4.87
N ILE A 40 2.45 -6.36 -5.98
CA ILE A 40 1.94 -5.01 -6.27
C ILE A 40 0.42 -5.04 -6.43
N LEU A 41 -0.13 -6.01 -7.16
CA LEU A 41 -1.58 -6.15 -7.34
C LEU A 41 -2.30 -6.34 -6.01
N PHE A 42 -1.79 -7.24 -5.17
CA PHE A 42 -2.36 -7.50 -3.86
C PHE A 42 -2.31 -6.27 -2.93
N LEU A 43 -1.13 -5.65 -2.81
CA LEU A 43 -0.96 -4.44 -1.99
C LEU A 43 -1.84 -3.30 -2.51
N SER A 44 -1.86 -3.06 -3.82
CA SER A 44 -2.67 -1.97 -4.41
C SER A 44 -4.16 -2.17 -4.17
N ALA A 45 -4.68 -3.40 -4.27
CA ALA A 45 -6.09 -3.70 -4.01
C ALA A 45 -6.46 -3.43 -2.54
N ILE A 46 -5.65 -3.94 -1.61
CA ILE A 46 -5.88 -3.79 -0.17
C ILE A 46 -5.76 -2.32 0.27
N TYR A 47 -4.72 -1.63 -0.21
CA TYR A 47 -4.53 -0.21 0.11
C TYR A 47 -5.64 0.63 -0.49
N SER A 48 -6.06 0.39 -1.73
CA SER A 48 -7.18 1.11 -2.34
C SER A 48 -8.49 0.94 -1.56
N LEU A 49 -8.80 -0.29 -1.14
CA LEU A 49 -10.00 -0.57 -0.35
C LEU A 49 -9.97 0.12 1.01
N SER A 50 -8.86 0.01 1.73
CA SER A 50 -8.67 0.71 3.00
C SER A 50 -8.78 2.21 2.85
N PHE A 51 -8.20 2.76 1.79
CA PHE A 51 -8.20 4.20 1.54
C PHE A 51 -9.61 4.71 1.23
N PHE A 52 -10.42 3.94 0.51
CA PHE A 52 -11.83 4.22 0.28
C PHE A 52 -12.63 4.24 1.60
N ILE A 53 -12.45 3.22 2.45
CA ILE A 53 -13.12 3.15 3.76
C ILE A 53 -12.70 4.31 4.66
N PHE A 54 -11.42 4.65 4.68
CA PHE A 54 -10.87 5.77 5.45
C PHE A 54 -11.50 7.10 5.02
N LEU A 55 -11.49 7.42 3.72
CA LEU A 55 -12.07 8.66 3.20
C LEU A 55 -13.57 8.80 3.51
N LYS A 56 -14.31 7.69 3.47
CA LYS A 56 -15.74 7.67 3.81
C LYS A 56 -15.99 7.95 5.30
N THR A 57 -15.04 7.57 6.16
CA THR A 57 -15.16 7.72 7.62
C THR A 57 -14.74 9.11 8.09
N VAL A 58 -13.65 9.65 7.53
CA VAL A 58 -13.14 11.01 7.79
C VAL A 58 -14.22 12.07 7.66
N GLY A 59 -15.04 11.99 6.60
CA GLY A 59 -16.08 12.98 6.36
C GLY A 59 -17.24 12.96 7.38
N LYS A 60 -17.34 11.94 8.24
CA LYS A 60 -18.45 11.78 9.19
C LYS A 60 -18.09 12.18 10.62
N ASN A 61 -16.96 11.71 11.14
CA ASN A 61 -16.57 12.00 12.53
C ASN A 61 -15.04 11.92 12.72
N PRO A 62 -14.35 13.02 13.10
CA PRO A 62 -12.90 13.04 13.23
C PRO A 62 -12.37 12.11 14.34
N LYS A 63 -13.10 11.96 15.46
CA LYS A 63 -12.67 11.08 16.58
C LYS A 63 -12.73 9.60 16.19
N THR A 64 -13.74 9.20 15.45
CA THR A 64 -13.88 7.82 14.95
C THR A 64 -12.87 7.52 13.85
N SER A 65 -12.39 8.54 13.14
CA SER A 65 -11.50 8.39 11.99
C SER A 65 -10.08 7.95 12.36
N SER A 66 -9.55 8.36 13.51
CA SER A 66 -8.25 7.88 14.00
C SER A 66 -8.31 6.40 14.41
N LEU A 67 -9.39 5.97 15.07
CA LEU A 67 -9.63 4.58 15.42
C LEU A 67 -9.77 3.70 14.16
N VAL A 68 -10.54 4.15 13.18
CA VAL A 68 -10.72 3.42 11.91
C VAL A 68 -9.40 3.37 11.14
N PHE A 69 -8.62 4.45 11.11
CA PHE A 69 -7.29 4.46 10.50
C PHE A 69 -6.36 3.42 11.15
N LEU A 70 -6.32 3.37 12.48
CA LEU A 70 -5.50 2.41 13.21
C LEU A 70 -5.95 0.97 12.95
N ALA A 71 -7.25 0.70 13.01
CA ALA A 71 -7.82 -0.61 12.71
C ALA A 71 -7.50 -1.06 11.27
N LEU A 72 -7.64 -0.17 10.29
CA LEU A 72 -7.31 -0.44 8.89
C LEU A 72 -5.81 -0.70 8.70
N THR A 73 -4.94 0.09 9.34
CA THR A 73 -3.49 -0.06 9.24
C THR A 73 -3.04 -1.41 9.82
N VAL A 74 -3.49 -1.75 11.03
CA VAL A 74 -3.17 -3.03 11.68
C VAL A 74 -3.73 -4.21 10.89
N GLY A 75 -4.99 -4.13 10.42
CA GLY A 75 -5.62 -5.18 9.63
C GLY A 75 -4.89 -5.45 8.32
N LYS A 76 -4.50 -4.40 7.60
CA LYS A 76 -3.70 -4.53 6.37
C LYS A 76 -2.31 -5.08 6.62
N MET A 77 -1.64 -4.64 7.68
CA MET A 77 -0.32 -5.14 8.04
C MET A 77 -0.37 -6.65 8.30
N LEU A 78 -1.35 -7.11 9.07
CA LEU A 78 -1.56 -8.52 9.37
C LEU A 78 -1.88 -9.32 8.09
N LEU A 79 -2.76 -8.81 7.24
CA LEU A 79 -3.10 -9.46 5.97
C LEU A 79 -1.90 -9.53 5.01
N ALA A 80 -1.09 -8.47 4.96
CA ALA A 80 0.14 -8.41 4.18
C ALA A 80 1.20 -9.39 4.72
N MET A 81 1.33 -9.54 6.04
CA MET A 81 2.20 -10.55 6.65
C MET A 81 1.75 -11.98 6.34
N ILE A 82 0.44 -12.27 6.41
CA ILE A 82 -0.10 -13.58 6.04
C ILE A 82 0.19 -13.88 4.58
N PHE A 83 -0.05 -12.92 3.68
CA PHE A 83 0.24 -13.08 2.26
C PHE A 83 1.73 -13.32 2.00
N PHE A 84 2.61 -12.53 2.63
CA PHE A 84 4.05 -12.73 2.52
C PHE A 84 4.47 -14.12 3.02
N PHE A 85 3.93 -14.56 4.15
CA PHE A 85 4.21 -15.88 4.72
C PHE A 85 3.76 -17.02 3.79
N VAL A 86 2.55 -16.92 3.22
CA VAL A 86 2.05 -17.88 2.23
C VAL A 86 2.95 -17.92 1.00
N LEU A 87 3.42 -16.77 0.51
CA LEU A 87 4.34 -16.73 -0.62
C LEU A 87 5.69 -17.41 -0.31
N VAL A 88 6.25 -17.17 0.88
CA VAL A 88 7.50 -17.80 1.31
C VAL A 88 7.34 -19.32 1.44
N MET A 89 6.25 -19.78 2.05
CA MET A 89 5.95 -21.21 2.25
C MET A 89 5.65 -21.94 0.93
N ALA A 90 4.83 -21.36 0.06
CA ALA A 90 4.32 -22.04 -1.13
C ALA A 90 5.32 -22.05 -2.30
N PHE A 91 6.19 -21.03 -2.40
CA PHE A 91 7.10 -20.86 -3.55
C PHE A 91 8.59 -20.96 -3.17
N ASP A 92 8.91 -21.42 -1.95
CA ASP A 92 10.26 -21.55 -1.37
C ASP A 92 11.16 -20.33 -1.67
N ILE A 93 10.60 -19.14 -1.50
CA ILE A 93 11.27 -17.88 -1.85
C ILE A 93 12.32 -17.57 -0.78
N LYS A 94 13.52 -18.13 -0.95
CA LYS A 94 14.69 -17.80 -0.10
C LYS A 94 15.39 -16.50 -0.50
N SER A 95 14.84 -15.78 -1.48
CA SER A 95 15.45 -14.57 -2.04
C SER A 95 15.23 -13.36 -1.15
N LEU A 96 16.31 -12.85 -0.56
CA LEU A 96 16.37 -11.56 0.16
C LEU A 96 15.77 -10.41 -0.68
N SER A 97 15.96 -10.46 -2.01
CA SER A 97 15.46 -9.43 -2.93
C SER A 97 13.93 -9.33 -2.93
N PHE A 98 13.22 -10.46 -2.78
CA PHE A 98 11.76 -10.47 -2.70
C PHE A 98 11.26 -9.85 -1.39
N ALA A 99 11.89 -10.20 -0.27
CA ALA A 99 11.56 -9.64 1.04
C ALA A 99 11.79 -8.11 1.08
N LEU A 100 12.92 -7.65 0.53
CA LEU A 100 13.22 -6.22 0.42
C LEU A 100 12.21 -5.49 -0.48
N PHE A 101 11.87 -6.06 -1.63
CA PHE A 101 10.88 -5.47 -2.53
C PHE A 101 9.50 -5.34 -1.87
N PHE A 102 9.06 -6.38 -1.16
CA PHE A 102 7.82 -6.37 -0.39
C PHE A 102 7.83 -5.27 0.67
N ALA A 103 8.90 -5.18 1.47
CA ALA A 103 9.03 -4.19 2.54
C ALA A 103 9.05 -2.75 2.01
N ILE A 104 9.81 -2.48 0.94
CA ILE A 104 9.89 -1.15 0.32
C ILE A 104 8.54 -0.73 -0.26
N SER A 105 7.85 -1.65 -0.94
CA SER A 105 6.53 -1.39 -1.51
C SER A 105 5.52 -1.06 -0.41
N TYR A 106 5.48 -1.88 0.64
CA TYR A 106 4.62 -1.68 1.80
C TYR A 106 4.87 -0.33 2.49
N LEU A 107 6.14 0.00 2.78
CA LEU A 107 6.52 1.26 3.42
C LEU A 107 6.11 2.47 2.57
N SER A 108 6.26 2.39 1.25
CA SER A 108 5.86 3.47 0.34
C SER A 108 4.36 3.76 0.43
N PHE A 109 3.53 2.72 0.46
CA PHE A 109 2.09 2.87 0.65
C PHE A 109 1.72 3.41 2.04
N LEU A 110 2.41 2.95 3.09
CA LEU A 110 2.19 3.43 4.46
C LEU A 110 2.51 4.92 4.63
N ILE A 111 3.63 5.39 4.05
CA ILE A 111 4.00 6.81 4.07
C ILE A 111 2.91 7.66 3.40
N LEU A 112 2.43 7.25 2.22
CA LEU A 112 1.37 7.96 1.51
C LEU A 112 0.08 8.04 2.34
N GLU A 113 -0.29 6.95 2.99
CA GLU A 113 -1.46 6.88 3.87
C GLU A 113 -1.34 7.82 5.07
N ILE A 114 -0.17 7.89 5.71
CA ILE A 114 0.11 8.83 6.82
C ILE A 114 0.02 10.29 6.34
N ILE A 115 0.61 10.62 5.18
CA ILE A 115 0.56 11.97 4.62
C ILE A 115 -0.89 12.41 4.39
N VAL A 116 -1.71 11.51 3.83
CA VAL A 116 -3.13 11.78 3.55
C VAL A 116 -3.91 11.93 4.84
N PHE A 117 -3.64 11.06 5.84
CA PHE A 117 -4.24 11.13 7.16
C PHE A 117 -3.99 12.48 7.83
N ILE A 118 -2.73 12.91 7.92
CA ILE A 118 -2.35 14.20 8.51
C ILE A 118 -3.05 15.35 7.78
N ARG A 119 -3.11 15.30 6.45
CA ARG A 119 -3.71 16.34 5.62
C ARG A 119 -5.22 16.46 5.85
N GLU A 120 -5.92 15.33 5.95
CA GLU A 120 -7.37 15.32 6.16
C GLU A 120 -7.75 15.70 7.60
N ILE A 121 -6.95 15.30 8.60
CA ILE A 121 -7.13 15.77 9.98
C ILE A 121 -6.95 17.28 10.06
N LYS A 122 -5.84 17.82 9.52
CA LYS A 122 -5.57 19.26 9.54
C LYS A 122 -6.72 20.08 8.95
N LYS A 123 -7.38 19.54 7.93
CA LYS A 123 -8.51 20.19 7.26
C LYS A 123 -9.84 20.09 8.03
N THR A 124 -9.95 19.16 8.97
CA THR A 124 -11.16 18.99 9.79
C THR A 124 -11.10 19.87 11.05
N TYR A 125 -9.90 20.25 11.50
CA TYR A 125 -9.67 21.10 12.67
C TYR A 125 -9.38 22.58 12.35
N ASN A 126 -9.17 22.94 11.07
CA ASN A 126 -9.12 24.33 10.58
C ASN A 126 -10.41 24.66 9.83
#